data_AF-A0A8S4QUI4-F1
#
_entry.id   AF-A0A8S4QUI4-F1
#
_cell.length_a   1.000
_cell.length_b   1.000
_cell.length_c   1.000
_cell.angle_alpha   90.00
_cell.angle_beta   90.00
_cell.angle_gamma   90.00
#
_symmetry.space_group_name_H-M   'P 1'
#
loop_
_entity.id
_entity.type
_entity.pdbx_description
1 polymer ?
#
loop_
_entity_poly.entity_id
_entity_poly.type
_entity_poly.pdbx_seq_one_letter_code
_entity_poly.pdbx_strand_id
1 'polypeptide(L)'
;MLIPWRLGRSLLWDATCVHTLAASHIQATSSMVGAAATSAEQAKRRKYENLDSSFIFVPFGVEILGPWSPEARALFKELSKRVIESTGDPRAGSYLGQ
;
A
#
# COMPACT_ATOMS: atom_id res chain seq x y z
N MET A 1 0.41 14.21 18.56
CA MET A 1 1.62 13.37 18.74
C MET A 1 1.55 12.25 17.73
N LEU A 2 2.56 12.09 16.87
CA LEU A 2 2.64 10.97 15.95
C LEU A 2 3.20 9.75 16.70
N ILE A 3 2.50 8.61 16.63
CA ILE A 3 2.90 7.37 17.31
C ILE A 3 3.98 6.67 16.45
N PRO A 4 5.16 6.34 17.01
CA PRO A 4 6.20 5.65 16.27
C PRO A 4 5.71 4.31 15.71
N TRP A 5 6.00 4.06 14.43
CA TRP A 5 5.72 2.79 13.77
C TRP A 5 6.87 1.79 13.93
N ARG A 6 8.09 2.24 13.63
CA ARG A 6 9.34 1.47 13.73
C ARG A 6 10.54 2.42 13.79
N LEU A 7 11.57 2.09 14.57
CA LEU A 7 12.80 2.89 14.72
C LEU A 7 12.54 4.37 15.09
N GLY A 8 11.55 4.64 15.95
CA GLY A 8 11.18 6.00 16.34
C GLY A 8 10.51 6.84 15.25
N ARG A 9 10.36 6.31 14.03
CA ARG A 9 9.74 6.99 12.89
C ARG A 9 8.28 6.57 12.76
N SER A 10 7.46 7.53 12.36
CA SER A 10 6.03 7.28 12.14
C SER A 10 5.77 6.78 10.73
N LEU A 11 4.73 5.97 10.57
CA LEU A 11 4.25 5.52 9.28
C LEU A 11 3.45 6.65 8.62
N LEU A 12 3.76 6.94 7.37
CA LEU A 12 2.93 7.76 6.49
C LEU A 12 2.59 6.92 5.26
N TRP A 13 1.33 6.92 4.86
CA TRP A 13 0.88 6.16 3.71
C TRP A 13 -0.06 6.99 2.85
N ASP A 14 0.01 6.79 1.55
CA ASP A 14 -0.84 7.45 0.56
C ASP A 14 -1.52 6.38 -0.29
N ALA A 15 -2.84 6.25 -0.12
CA ALA A 15 -3.64 5.27 -0.85
C ALA A 15 -4.06 5.84 -2.22
N THR A 16 -3.77 5.09 -3.28
CA THR A 16 -4.12 5.48 -4.64
C THR A 16 -4.78 4.32 -5.34
N CYS A 17 -6.02 4.52 -5.78
CA CYS A 17 -6.75 3.57 -6.62
C CYS A 17 -6.66 4.02 -8.09
N VAL A 18 -6.19 3.13 -8.97
CA VAL A 18 -6.05 3.38 -10.40
C VAL A 18 -6.98 2.50 -11.23
N HIS A 19 -7.41 3.02 -12.37
CA HIS A 19 -8.34 2.32 -13.25
C HIS A 19 -7.59 1.34 -14.17
N THR A 20 -7.74 0.03 -13.96
CA THR A 20 -7.05 -1.02 -14.73
C THR A 20 -7.22 -0.89 -16.24
N LEU A 21 -8.43 -0.52 -16.68
CA LEU A 21 -8.80 -0.40 -18.10
C LEU A 21 -8.63 1.00 -18.69
N ALA A 22 -7.99 1.93 -17.97
CA ALA A 22 -7.71 3.24 -18.57
C ALA A 22 -6.80 3.06 -19.81
N ALA A 23 -7.03 3.85 -20.86
CA ALA A 23 -6.25 3.76 -22.10
C ALA A 23 -4.73 3.92 -21.86
N SER A 24 -4.33 4.72 -20.87
CA SER A 24 -2.94 4.91 -20.45
C SER A 24 -2.33 3.71 -19.72
N HIS A 25 -3.13 2.75 -19.26
CA HIS A 25 -2.70 1.60 -18.49
C HIS A 25 -2.88 0.27 -19.22
N ILE A 26 -3.80 0.20 -20.19
CA ILE A 26 -4.23 -1.05 -20.83
C ILE A 26 -3.10 -1.85 -21.47
N GLN A 27 -2.08 -1.18 -22.04
CA GLN A 27 -0.91 -1.87 -22.59
C GLN A 27 -0.14 -2.64 -21.52
N ALA A 28 0.04 -2.06 -20.34
CA ALA A 28 0.76 -2.70 -19.25
C ALA A 28 -0.11 -3.73 -18.51
N THR A 29 -1.37 -3.38 -18.23
CA THR A 29 -2.29 -4.23 -17.46
C THR A 29 -2.78 -5.45 -18.24
N SER A 30 -2.80 -5.40 -19.57
CA SER A 30 -3.07 -6.58 -20.42
C SER A 30 -1.97 -7.64 -20.37
N SER A 31 -0.73 -7.24 -20.05
CA SER A 31 0.43 -8.15 -20.01
C SER A 31 0.78 -8.58 -18.59
N MET A 32 0.47 -7.76 -17.59
CA MET A 32 0.85 -7.98 -16.20
C MET A 32 -0.24 -7.50 -15.24
N VAL A 33 -0.74 -8.40 -14.42
CA VAL A 33 -1.73 -8.09 -13.37
C VAL A 33 -1.11 -7.12 -12.35
N GLY A 34 -1.84 -6.06 -12.00
CA GLY A 34 -1.35 -5.08 -11.03
C GLY A 34 -0.28 -4.12 -11.57
N ALA A 35 -0.07 -4.08 -12.89
CA ALA A 35 0.91 -3.18 -13.49
C ALA A 35 0.58 -1.71 -13.23
N ALA A 36 -0.69 -1.32 -13.28
CA ALA A 36 -1.09 0.07 -13.01
C ALA A 36 -0.91 0.40 -11.52
N ALA A 37 -1.30 -0.51 -10.62
CA ALA A 37 -1.09 -0.34 -9.18
C ALA A 37 0.41 -0.17 -8.85
N THR A 38 1.26 -0.99 -9.45
CA THR A 38 2.73 -0.93 -9.26
C THR A 38 3.32 0.35 -9.85
N SER A 39 2.84 0.81 -11.00
CA SER A 39 3.27 2.09 -11.57
C SER A 39 2.85 3.27 -10.68
N ALA A 40 1.66 3.24 -10.10
CA ALA A 40 1.19 4.25 -9.17
C ALA A 40 2.01 4.26 -7.88
N GLU A 41 2.32 3.08 -7.34
CA GLU A 41 3.22 2.90 -6.20
C GLU A 41 4.57 3.59 -6.45
N GLN A 42 5.23 3.28 -7.57
CA GLN A 42 6.52 3.88 -7.93
C GLN A 42 6.44 5.39 -8.15
N ALA A 43 5.35 5.89 -8.76
CA ALA A 43 5.15 7.32 -8.95
C ALA A 43 5.03 8.05 -7.61
N LYS A 44 4.31 7.48 -6.64
CA LYS A 44 4.16 8.04 -5.29
C LYS A 44 5.46 7.95 -4.50
N ARG A 45 6.21 6.84 -4.61
CA ARG A 45 7.55 6.73 -4.03
C ARG A 45 8.43 7.89 -4.49
N ARG A 46 8.52 8.11 -5.80
CA ARG A 46 9.30 9.21 -6.40
C ARG A 46 8.84 10.59 -5.97
N LYS A 47 7.52 10.80 -5.91
CA LYS A 47 6.93 12.09 -5.50
C LYS A 47 7.32 12.50 -4.07
N TYR A 48 7.49 11.53 -3.18
CA TYR A 48 7.68 11.76 -1.75
C TYR A 48 9.03 11.25 -1.22
N GLU A 49 10.05 11.13 -2.08
CA GLU A 49 11.41 10.69 -1.69
C GLU A 49 11.99 11.52 -0.54
N ASN A 50 11.65 12.82 -0.48
CA ASN A 50 12.11 13.71 0.59
C ASN A 50 11.58 13.33 1.99
N LEU A 51 10.47 12.59 2.08
CA LEU A 51 9.86 12.16 3.34
C LEU A 51 10.62 10.99 3.98
N ASP A 52 11.44 10.26 3.21
CA ASP A 52 12.17 9.08 3.71
C ASP A 52 13.21 9.42 4.78
N SER A 53 13.57 10.69 4.95
CA SER A 53 14.41 11.18 6.06
C SER A 53 13.70 11.16 7.41
N SER A 54 12.38 11.38 7.42
CA SER A 54 11.60 11.67 8.64
C SER A 54 10.51 10.63 8.92
N PHE A 55 9.95 10.01 7.88
CA PHE A 55 8.79 9.13 7.95
C PHE A 55 9.05 7.84 7.23
N ILE A 56 8.49 6.73 7.70
CA ILE A 56 8.43 5.50 6.91
C ILE A 56 7.28 5.73 5.92
N PHE A 57 7.61 6.16 4.71
CA PHE A 57 6.60 6.37 3.67
C PHE A 57 6.31 5.06 2.93
N VAL A 58 5.02 4.72 2.82
CA VAL A 58 4.55 3.54 2.09
C VAL A 58 3.42 3.92 1.13
N PRO A 59 3.68 3.98 -0.19
CA PRO A 59 2.62 4.14 -1.16
C PRO A 59 1.73 2.89 -1.22
N PHE A 60 0.42 3.08 -1.15
CA PHE A 60 -0.56 1.99 -1.20
C PHE A 60 -1.31 2.04 -2.53
N GLY A 61 -0.71 1.43 -3.57
CA GLY A 61 -1.30 1.36 -4.91
C GLY A 61 -2.26 0.19 -5.05
N VAL A 62 -3.47 0.45 -5.54
CA VAL A 62 -4.46 -0.59 -5.87
C VAL A 62 -5.09 -0.31 -7.22
N GLU A 63 -5.45 -1.37 -7.92
CA GLU A 63 -6.27 -1.31 -9.12
C GLU A 63 -7.74 -1.49 -8.76
N ILE A 64 -8.64 -0.80 -9.48
CA ILE A 64 -10.09 -0.89 -9.26
C ILE A 64 -10.64 -2.32 -9.41
N LEU A 65 -9.97 -3.17 -10.21
CA LEU A 65 -10.34 -4.57 -10.39
C LEU A 65 -9.73 -5.51 -9.32
N GLY A 66 -9.06 -4.97 -8.31
CA GLY A 66 -8.58 -5.74 -7.15
C GLY A 66 -7.06 -5.91 -6.98
N PRO A 67 -6.21 -5.90 -8.02
CA PRO A 67 -4.78 -6.09 -7.81
C PRO A 67 -4.14 -5.02 -6.91
N TRP A 68 -3.38 -5.45 -5.91
CA TRP A 68 -2.63 -4.56 -5.03
C TRP A 68 -1.15 -4.59 -5.39
N SER A 69 -0.53 -3.41 -5.35
CA SER A 69 0.91 -3.23 -5.51
C SER A 69 1.71 -4.00 -4.43
N PRO A 70 2.99 -4.32 -4.68
CA PRO A 70 3.82 -5.06 -3.72
C PRO A 70 3.89 -4.44 -2.31
N GLU A 71 4.05 -3.12 -2.21
CA GLU A 71 4.12 -2.41 -0.94
C GLU A 71 2.77 -2.35 -0.24
N ALA A 72 1.68 -2.18 -0.99
CA ALA A 72 0.32 -2.26 -0.43
C ALA A 72 0.08 -3.62 0.26
N ARG A 73 0.46 -4.72 -0.41
CA ARG A 73 0.37 -6.07 0.15
C ARG A 73 1.25 -6.27 1.37
N ALA A 74 2.48 -5.73 1.34
CA ALA A 74 3.41 -5.81 2.46
C ALA A 74 2.89 -5.04 3.69
N LEU A 75 2.38 -3.82 3.48
CA LEU A 75 1.81 -2.99 4.53
C LEU A 75 0.57 -3.64 5.15
N PHE A 76 -0.33 -4.15 4.31
CA PHE A 76 -1.50 -4.87 4.78
C PHE A 76 -1.11 -6.08 5.63
N LYS A 77 -0.15 -6.88 5.19
CA LYS A 77 0.32 -8.03 5.98
C LYS A 77 0.88 -7.60 7.35
N GLU A 78 1.63 -6.51 7.40
CA GLU A 78 2.16 -5.96 8.65
C GLU A 78 1.03 -5.45 9.57
N LEU A 79 0.08 -4.69 9.01
CA LEU A 79 -1.09 -4.18 9.74
C LEU A 79 -1.95 -5.32 10.28
N SER A 80 -2.31 -6.29 9.45
CA SER A 80 -3.13 -7.44 9.83
C SER A 80 -2.48 -8.22 10.97
N LYS A 81 -1.15 -8.44 10.91
CA LYS A 81 -0.41 -9.08 12.00
C LYS A 81 -0.51 -8.28 13.31
N ARG A 82 -0.23 -6.97 13.26
CA ARG A 82 -0.27 -6.10 14.44
C ARG A 82 -1.67 -6.03 15.06
N VAL A 83 -2.71 -5.96 14.23
CA VAL A 83 -4.11 -5.94 14.69
C VAL A 83 -4.45 -7.25 15.40
N ILE A 84 -4.10 -8.41 14.82
CA ILE A 84 -4.29 -9.71 15.47
C ILE A 84 -3.56 -9.77 16.82
N GLU A 85 -2.30 -9.34 16.87
CA GLU A 85 -1.50 -9.33 18.11
C GLU A 85 -2.09 -8.39 19.18
N SER A 86 -2.62 -7.24 18.78
CA SER A 86 -3.20 -6.26 19.70
C SER A 86 -4.57 -6.65 20.25
N THR A 87 -5.36 -7.39 19.47
CA THR A 87 -6.75 -7.75 19.82
C THR A 87 -6.87 -9.17 20.39
N GLY A 88 -5.93 -10.05 20.06
CA GLY A 88 -6.04 -11.49 20.34
C GLY A 88 -7.04 -12.23 19.44
N ASP A 89 -7.76 -11.55 18.54
CA ASP A 89 -8.69 -12.19 17.60
C ASP A 89 -7.94 -12.58 16.30
N PRO A 90 -7.79 -13.88 15.99
CA PRO A 90 -7.11 -14.32 14.76
C PRO A 90 -7.85 -13.86 13.48
N ARG A 91 -9.12 -13.46 13.57
CA ARG A 91 -9.91 -12.96 12.44
C ARG A 91 -9.78 -11.45 12.23
N ALA A 92 -9.18 -10.72 13.16
CA ALA A 92 -9.13 -9.26 13.06
C ALA A 92 -8.43 -8.77 11.78
N GLY A 93 -7.43 -9.51 11.30
CA GLY A 93 -6.75 -9.22 10.04
C GLY A 93 -7.60 -9.45 8.79
N SER A 94 -8.60 -10.34 8.82
CA SER A 94 -9.48 -10.54 7.67
C SER A 94 -10.50 -9.42 7.56
N TYR A 95 -11.03 -8.91 8.69
CA TYR A 95 -11.94 -7.75 8.69
C TYR A 95 -11.30 -6.48 8.12
N LEU A 96 -9.98 -6.33 8.28
CA LEU A 96 -9.24 -5.20 7.71
C LEU A 96 -9.20 -5.23 6.16
N GLY A 97 -9.27 -6.41 5.57
CA GLY A 97 -9.19 -6.61 4.12
C GLY A 97 -10.53 -6.76 3.42
N GLN A 98 -11.64 -6.59 4.15
CA GLN A 98 -13.01 -6.70 3.64
C GLN A 98 -13.48 -5.41 2.98
#